data_AF-A0A917SW33-F1
#
_entry.id   AF-A0A917SW33-F1
#
_cell.length_a   1.000
_cell.length_b   1.000
_cell.length_c   1.000
_cell.angle_alpha   90.00
_cell.angle_beta   90.00
_cell.angle_gamma   90.00
#
_symmetry.space_group_name_H-M   'P 1'
#
loop_
_entity.id
_entity.type
_entity.pdbx_description
1 polymer ?
#
loop_
_entity_poly.entity_id
_entity_poly.type
_entity_poly.pdbx_seq_one_letter_code
_entity_poly.pdbx_strand_id
1 'polypeptide(L)'
;MASTYDGHVISGLPYTVASVNGRPPSGLVDFDGPCTLTVRLDGQALEIAGVGRVDTDTVRFHQKDHGIDGKDTRVWAIRDSGDGTVVAEAVAAF
;
A
#
# COMPACT_ATOMS: atom_id res chain seq x y z
N MET A 1 -17.28 -17.64 9.95
CA MET A 1 -16.10 -17.33 9.14
C MET A 1 -15.71 -15.90 9.48
N ALA A 2 -14.46 -15.68 9.90
CA ALA A 2 -14.03 -14.44 10.53
C ALA A 2 -14.19 -13.26 9.56
N SER A 3 -14.92 -12.23 9.96
CA SER A 3 -14.76 -10.89 9.41
C SER A 3 -13.31 -10.50 9.65
N THR A 4 -12.50 -10.56 8.60
CA THR A 4 -11.16 -10.00 8.60
C THR A 4 -11.36 -8.51 8.84
N TYR A 5 -11.12 -8.08 10.08
CA TYR A 5 -11.17 -6.68 10.45
C TYR A 5 -10.20 -5.94 9.54
N ASP A 6 -10.73 -5.17 8.59
CA ASP A 6 -10.00 -4.12 7.89
C ASP A 6 -9.65 -3.10 8.97
N GLY A 7 -8.53 -3.34 9.66
CA GLY A 7 -8.05 -2.52 10.77
C GLY A 7 -8.06 -1.06 10.33
N HIS A 8 -8.55 -0.18 11.20
CA HIS A 8 -8.91 1.21 10.90
C HIS A 8 -7.77 1.97 10.18
N VAL A 9 -7.74 1.92 8.84
CA VAL A 9 -6.78 2.68 8.04
C VAL A 9 -7.13 4.16 8.16
N ILE A 10 -6.18 4.94 8.67
CA ILE A 10 -6.32 6.38 8.83
C ILE A 10 -5.91 7.04 7.53
N SER A 11 -6.89 7.58 6.80
CA SER A 11 -6.63 8.32 5.56
C SER A 11 -5.75 9.56 5.84
N GLY A 12 -4.82 9.86 4.93
CA GLY A 12 -3.95 11.05 5.01
C GLY A 12 -2.74 10.93 5.94
N LEU A 13 -2.49 9.77 6.55
CA LEU A 13 -1.25 9.52 7.29
C LEU A 13 -0.25 8.73 6.44
N PRO A 14 1.06 9.05 6.51
CA PRO A 14 2.09 8.30 5.84
C PRO A 14 2.41 7.02 6.62
N TYR A 15 2.10 5.88 6.03
CA TYR A 15 2.53 4.57 6.54
C TYR A 15 3.89 4.22 5.93
N THR A 16 4.84 3.74 6.74
CA THR A 16 6.11 3.23 6.22
C THR A 16 5.89 1.90 5.51
N VAL A 17 6.36 1.75 4.28
CA VAL A 17 6.35 0.45 3.60
C VAL A 17 7.52 -0.39 4.11
N ALA A 18 7.20 -1.44 4.86
CA ALA A 18 8.19 -2.36 5.42
C ALA A 18 8.58 -3.46 4.41
N SER A 19 7.65 -3.93 3.58
CA SER A 19 7.94 -4.93 2.56
C SER A 19 7.00 -4.84 1.35
N VAL A 20 7.50 -5.28 0.20
CA VAL A 20 6.77 -5.54 -1.05
C VAL A 20 7.05 -6.97 -1.46
N ASN A 21 6.00 -7.79 -1.61
CA ASN A 21 6.10 -9.23 -1.86
C ASN A 21 7.04 -9.97 -0.89
N GLY A 22 7.06 -9.55 0.38
CA GLY A 22 7.88 -10.16 1.43
C GLY A 22 9.37 -9.74 1.44
N ARG A 23 9.78 -8.81 0.58
CA ARG A 23 11.15 -8.25 0.56
C ARG A 23 11.15 -6.75 0.87
N PRO A 24 12.23 -6.18 1.43
CA PRO A 24 12.36 -4.73 1.55
C PRO A 24 12.26 -4.05 0.18
N PRO A 25 11.59 -2.90 0.06
CA PRO A 25 11.55 -2.15 -1.19
C PRO A 25 12.95 -1.67 -1.56
N SER A 26 13.30 -1.82 -2.84
CA SER A 26 14.56 -1.33 -3.43
C SER A 26 14.34 -0.09 -4.30
N GLY A 27 13.09 0.21 -4.64
CA GLY A 27 12.66 1.41 -5.33
C GLY A 27 11.19 1.35 -5.76
N LEU A 28 10.67 2.42 -6.34
CA LEU A 28 9.25 2.50 -6.74
C LEU A 28 8.86 1.49 -7.83
N VAL A 29 9.80 1.02 -8.64
CA VAL A 29 9.56 0.00 -9.68
C VAL A 29 9.10 -1.34 -9.09
N ASP A 30 9.43 -1.65 -7.82
CA ASP A 30 9.01 -2.88 -7.16
C ASP A 30 7.50 -2.99 -6.97
N PHE A 31 6.81 -1.86 -7.06
CA PHE A 31 5.38 -1.75 -6.84
C PHE A 31 4.58 -1.79 -8.15
N ASP A 32 5.23 -1.87 -9.32
CA ASP A 32 4.54 -1.92 -10.60
C ASP A 32 3.87 -3.29 -10.82
N GLY A 33 2.57 -3.27 -11.09
CA GLY A 33 1.75 -4.47 -11.23
C GLY A 33 1.22 -5.04 -9.91
N PRO A 34 0.74 -6.29 -9.92
CA PRO A 34 0.18 -6.93 -8.73
C PRO A 34 1.24 -7.19 -7.66
N CYS A 35 1.01 -6.72 -6.44
CA CYS A 35 1.88 -6.99 -5.30
C CYS A 35 1.14 -6.93 -3.96
N THR A 36 1.77 -7.52 -2.95
CA THR A 36 1.34 -7.44 -1.54
C THR A 36 2.32 -6.55 -0.79
N LEU A 37 1.80 -5.58 -0.04
CA LEU A 37 2.59 -4.65 0.76
C LEU A 37 2.37 -4.92 2.24
N THR A 38 3.44 -4.82 3.03
CA THR A 38 3.34 -4.65 4.47
C THR A 38 3.62 -3.21 4.81
N VAL A 39 2.61 -2.49 5.29
CA VAL A 39 2.73 -1.07 5.71
C VAL A 39 2.68 -0.98 7.23
N ARG A 40 3.32 0.04 7.80
CA ARG A 40 3.39 0.27 9.25
C ARG A 40 3.03 1.70 9.62
N LEU A 41 2.22 1.85 10.66
CA LEU A 41 1.95 3.11 11.34
C LEU A 41 2.00 2.85 12.84
N ASP A 42 2.73 3.67 13.60
CA ASP A 42 2.87 3.56 15.06
C ASP A 42 3.21 2.15 15.57
N GLY A 43 4.05 1.43 14.81
CA GLY A 43 4.48 0.07 15.14
C GLY A 43 3.47 -1.04 14.80
N GLN A 44 2.27 -0.70 14.36
CA GLN A 44 1.28 -1.67 13.88
C GLN A 44 1.50 -1.97 12.40
N ALA A 45 1.59 -3.26 12.06
CA ALA A 45 1.74 -3.71 10.67
C ALA A 45 0.37 -4.08 10.08
N LEU A 46 0.14 -3.64 8.85
CA LEU A 46 -1.01 -3.99 8.03
C LEU A 46 -0.51 -4.60 6.72
N GLU A 47 -1.10 -5.72 6.32
CA GLU A 47 -0.89 -6.30 5.00
C GLU A 47 -2.00 -5.84 4.05
N ILE A 48 -1.61 -5.34 2.88
CA ILE A 48 -2.55 -4.94 1.82
C ILE A 48 -2.14 -5.58 0.49
N ALA A 49 -3.10 -6.15 -0.22
CA ALA A 49 -2.91 -6.67 -1.57
C ALA A 49 -3.53 -5.73 -2.59
N GLY A 50 -2.93 -5.64 -3.78
CA GLY A 50 -3.42 -4.71 -4.80
C GLY A 50 -2.57 -4.67 -6.06
N VAL A 51 -2.82 -3.64 -6.87
CA VAL A 51 -2.10 -3.40 -8.11
C VAL A 51 -1.56 -1.98 -8.11
N GLY A 52 -0.23 -1.87 -8.14
CA GLY A 52 0.44 -0.60 -8.31
C GLY A 52 0.66 -0.25 -9.77
N ARG A 53 0.74 1.04 -10.03
CA ARG A 53 1.17 1.60 -11.30
C ARG A 53 2.12 2.74 -11.04
N VAL A 54 3.33 2.63 -11.55
CA VAL A 54 4.34 3.69 -11.46
C VAL A 54 3.90 4.86 -12.35
N ASP A 55 3.88 6.03 -11.75
CA ASP A 55 3.93 7.35 -12.39
C ASP A 55 5.27 7.99 -12.01
N THR A 56 5.70 9.01 -12.74
CA THR A 56 7.03 9.62 -12.77
C THR A 56 7.81 9.49 -11.44
N ASP A 57 7.27 10.00 -10.33
CA ASP A 57 7.90 9.96 -9.00
C ASP A 57 7.00 9.36 -7.90
N THR A 58 5.94 8.65 -8.28
CA THR A 58 4.90 8.17 -7.37
C THR A 58 4.26 6.90 -7.91
N VAL A 59 3.86 5.99 -7.03
CA VAL A 59 3.06 4.82 -7.42
C VAL A 59 1.64 5.01 -6.95
N ARG A 60 0.69 4.87 -7.88
CA ARG A 60 -0.72 4.75 -7.55
C ARG A 60 -1.05 3.28 -7.34
N PHE A 61 -1.33 2.89 -6.10
CA PHE A 61 -1.63 1.52 -5.71
C PHE A 61 -3.11 1.36 -5.37
N HIS A 62 -3.79 0.49 -6.11
CA HIS A 62 -5.19 0.17 -5.90
C HIS A 62 -5.27 -1.07 -5.02
N GLN A 63 -5.63 -0.88 -3.75
CA GLN A 63 -5.87 -1.98 -2.83
C GLN A 63 -7.12 -2.74 -3.29
N LYS A 64 -6.99 -4.06 -3.35
CA LYS A 64 -8.08 -4.99 -3.63
C LYS A 64 -8.56 -5.60 -2.32
N ASP A 65 -9.87 -5.71 -2.16
CA ASP A 65 -10.44 -6.56 -1.12
C ASP A 65 -10.00 -8.02 -1.34
N HIS A 66 -9.77 -8.73 -0.25
CA HIS A 66 -9.58 -10.19 -0.26
C HIS A 66 -10.90 -10.96 -0.49
N GLY A 67 -12.03 -10.24 -0.58
CA GLY A 67 -13.35 -10.76 -0.96
C GLY A 67 -13.45 -11.32 -2.39
N ILE A 68 -14.54 -12.05 -2.65
CA ILE A 68 -14.80 -12.77 -3.92
C ILE A 68 -14.88 -11.83 -5.14
N ASP A 69 -15.19 -10.55 -4.92
CA ASP A 69 -15.38 -9.55 -5.96
C ASP A 69 -14.10 -8.80 -6.36
N GLY A 70 -13.02 -8.91 -5.58
CA GLY A 70 -11.72 -8.27 -5.86
C GLY A 70 -11.84 -6.74 -6.04
N LYS A 71 -12.84 -6.14 -5.39
CA LYS A 71 -13.20 -4.74 -5.53
C LYS A 71 -12.06 -3.86 -5.06
N ASP A 72 -11.81 -2.78 -5.79
CA ASP A 72 -10.86 -1.77 -5.35
C ASP A 72 -11.47 -1.02 -4.15
N THR A 73 -10.89 -1.21 -2.97
CA THR A 73 -11.41 -0.67 -1.70
C THR A 73 -10.78 0.66 -1.35
N ARG A 74 -9.53 0.89 -1.76
CA ARG A 74 -8.77 2.09 -1.40
C ARG A 74 -7.66 2.36 -2.42
N VAL A 75 -7.34 3.63 -2.63
CA VAL A 75 -6.17 4.06 -3.40
C VAL A 75 -5.10 4.57 -2.47
N TRP A 76 -3.87 4.17 -2.73
CA TRP A 76 -2.68 4.56 -2.00
C TRP A 76 -1.71 5.30 -2.93
N ALA A 77 -1.18 6.42 -2.47
CA ALA A 77 -0.06 7.09 -3.10
C ALA A 77 1.22 6.66 -2.39
N ILE A 78 2.13 6.02 -3.13
CA ILE A 78 3.41 5.53 -2.60
C ILE A 78 4.53 6.39 -3.18
N ARG A 79 5.42 6.88 -2.31
CA ARG A 79 6.54 7.75 -2.69
C ARG A 79 7.79 7.43 -1.87
N ASP A 80 8.94 7.75 -2.44
CA ASP A 80 10.19 7.83 -1.68
C ASP A 80 10.21 9.16 -0.90
N SER A 81 10.57 9.13 0.37
CA SER A 81 10.69 10.34 1.21
C SER A 81 12.02 11.08 0.99
N GLY A 82 12.93 10.54 0.18
CA GLY A 82 14.23 11.12 -0.16
C GLY A 82 15.37 10.67 0.77
N ASP A 83 15.07 9.95 1.84
CA ASP A 83 16.02 9.36 2.78
C ASP A 83 16.17 7.83 2.61
N GLY A 84 15.56 7.28 1.55
CA GLY A 84 15.46 5.84 1.29
C GLY A 84 14.27 5.18 1.97
N THR A 85 13.44 5.92 2.69
CA THR A 85 12.18 5.43 3.26
C THR A 85 11.05 5.57 2.25
N VAL A 86 10.43 4.45 1.91
CA VAL A 86 9.20 4.44 1.10
C VAL A 86 7.98 4.58 2.02
N VAL A 87 7.10 5.53 1.70
CA VAL A 87 5.86 5.77 2.44
C VAL A 87 4.64 5.61 1.54
N ALA A 88 3.56 5.08 2.11
CA ALA A 88 2.27 4.90 1.47
C ALA A 88 1.22 5.72 2.22
N GLU A 89 0.49 6.56 1.51
CA GLU A 89 -0.59 7.38 2.05
C GLU A 89 -1.92 6.98 1.41
N ALA A 90 -2.92 6.67 2.22
CA ALA A 90 -4.27 6.42 1.73
C ALA A 90 -4.90 7.73 1.26
N VAL A 91 -5.19 7.83 -0.04
CA VAL A 91 -5.76 9.01 -0.70
C VAL A 91 -7.17 8.75 -1.19
N ALA A 92 -7.93 9.82 -1.42
CA ALA A 92 -9.22 9.70 -2.09
C ALA A 92 -9.02 9.20 -3.53
N ALA A 93 -9.87 8.27 -3.97
CA ALA A 93 -9.99 7.95 -5.39
C ALA A 93 -10.69 9.13 -6.08
N PHE A 94 -10.05 9.73 -7.08
CA PHE A 94 -10.62 10.79 -7.91
C PHE A 94 -11.12 10.21 -9.23
#